data_AF-A0A1G1SYK3-F1
#
_entry.id   AF-A0A1G1SYK3-F1
#
_cell.length_a   1.000
_cell.length_b   1.000
_cell.length_c   1.000
_cell.angle_alpha   90.00
_cell.angle_beta   90.00
_cell.angle_gamma   90.00
#
_symmetry.space_group_name_H-M   'P 1'
#
loop_
_entity.id
_entity.type
_entity.pdbx_description
1 polymer ?
#
loop_
_entity_poly.entity_id
_entity_poly.type
_entity_poly.pdbx_seq_one_letter_code
_entity_poly.pdbx_strand_id
1 'polypeptide(L)'
;MGRKKRKVWLCLAVERARRRIVGWTLGSLGEAPLRQLWQALPRRYRRHCWYFTDQWKAYPKVLPRWQHRPCPKGQGQTNIVEAINCSLRQRCGVLVRRSCSISKSLAMHTARIKIVIDNYNRNIILDYTAAELIKHERHASTALSMNCV
;
A
#
# COMPACT_ATOMS: atom_id res chain seq x y z
N MET A 1 12.58 4.24 -27.44
CA MET A 1 12.59 4.00 -25.98
C MET A 1 12.95 5.29 -25.25
N GLY A 2 11.99 5.97 -24.62
CA GLY A 2 12.22 7.27 -23.98
C GLY A 2 12.88 7.17 -22.60
N ARG A 3 13.90 7.99 -22.33
CA ARG A 3 14.49 8.17 -20.99
C ARG A 3 13.40 8.60 -20.00
N LYS A 4 13.00 7.72 -19.07
CA LYS A 4 12.10 8.06 -17.95
C LYS A 4 12.83 9.03 -17.01
N LYS A 5 12.72 10.33 -17.26
CA LYS A 5 13.38 11.39 -16.46
C LYS A 5 12.85 11.48 -15.02
N ARG A 6 11.69 10.89 -14.70
CA ARG A 6 11.07 10.94 -13.37
C ARG A 6 10.52 9.58 -12.97
N LYS A 7 11.25 8.85 -12.12
CA LYS A 7 10.74 7.63 -11.46
C LYS A 7 9.75 8.05 -10.39
N VAL A 8 8.57 7.43 -10.40
CA VAL A 8 7.53 7.62 -9.39
C VAL A 8 7.36 6.31 -8.66
N TRP A 9 7.27 6.38 -7.34
CA TRP A 9 7.11 5.26 -6.42
C TRP A 9 5.70 5.27 -5.86
N LEU A 10 5.14 4.07 -5.70
CA LEU A 10 3.86 3.84 -5.05
C LEU A 10 4.12 3.31 -3.64
N CYS A 11 3.74 4.08 -2.63
CA CYS A 11 3.74 3.61 -1.25
C CYS A 11 2.34 3.17 -0.86
N LEU A 12 2.22 1.98 -0.28
CA LEU A 12 0.97 1.38 0.16
C LEU A 12 0.97 1.16 1.68
N ALA A 13 -0.22 1.31 2.28
CA ALA A 13 -0.54 0.86 3.62
C ALA A 13 -1.69 -0.15 3.52
N VAL A 14 -1.45 -1.37 3.97
CA VAL A 14 -2.37 -2.51 3.86
C VAL A 14 -2.72 -3.00 5.25
N GLU A 15 -4.01 -3.17 5.52
CA GLU A 15 -4.51 -3.82 6.71
C GLU A 15 -4.27 -5.33 6.65
N ARG A 16 -3.51 -5.90 7.59
CA ARG A 16 -3.11 -7.32 7.52
C ARG A 16 -4.28 -8.29 7.69
N ALA A 17 -5.23 -7.96 8.57
CA ALA A 17 -6.35 -8.83 8.89
C ALA A 17 -7.31 -9.03 7.71
N ARG A 18 -7.62 -7.95 6.98
CA ARG A 18 -8.57 -7.97 5.85
C ARG A 18 -7.92 -7.91 4.48
N ARG A 19 -6.58 -7.77 4.43
CA ARG A 19 -5.80 -7.51 3.21
C ARG A 19 -6.24 -6.26 2.43
N ARG A 20 -6.98 -5.36 3.08
CA ARG A 20 -7.52 -4.14 2.45
C ARG A 20 -6.45 -3.07 2.35
N ILE A 21 -6.39 -2.36 1.23
CA ILE A 21 -5.55 -1.17 1.08
C ILE A 21 -6.27 0.00 1.77
N VAL A 22 -5.66 0.53 2.84
CA VAL A 22 -6.24 1.60 3.67
C VAL A 22 -5.64 2.98 3.37
N GLY A 23 -4.51 3.02 2.67
CA GLY A 23 -3.88 4.25 2.23
C GLY A 23 -2.85 3.97 1.14
N TRP A 24 -2.64 4.95 0.27
CA TRP A 24 -1.59 4.93 -0.73
C TRP A 24 -1.18 6.34 -1.13
N THR A 25 0.02 6.49 -1.70
CA THR A 25 0.51 7.75 -2.25
C THR A 25 1.49 7.51 -3.40
N LEU A 26 1.66 8.51 -4.25
CA LEU A 26 2.65 8.52 -5.32
C LEU A 26 3.67 9.63 -5.08
N GLY A 27 4.96 9.33 -5.28
CA GLY A 27 5.98 10.36 -5.16
C GLY A 27 7.38 9.92 -5.53
N SER A 28 8.35 10.78 -5.24
CA SER A 28 9.78 10.46 -5.38
C SER A 28 10.25 9.50 -4.29
N LEU A 29 11.40 8.86 -4.49
CA LEU A 29 12.01 8.05 -3.44
C LEU A 29 12.46 8.98 -2.30
N GLY A 30 11.79 8.90 -1.15
CA GLY A 30 12.14 9.74 -0.01
C GLY A 30 11.09 9.73 1.09
N GLU A 31 11.30 10.57 2.10
CA GLU A 31 10.45 10.63 3.28
C GLU A 31 9.13 11.38 3.03
N ALA A 32 9.13 12.36 2.12
CA ALA A 32 7.98 13.24 1.93
C ALA A 32 6.69 12.47 1.52
N PRO A 33 6.72 11.55 0.53
CA PRO A 33 5.53 10.75 0.22
C PRO A 33 5.14 9.86 1.40
N LEU A 34 6.10 9.26 2.09
CA LEU A 34 5.80 8.43 3.26
C LEU A 34 5.12 9.24 4.39
N ARG A 35 5.53 10.48 4.64
CA ARG A 35 4.86 11.39 5.58
C ARG A 35 3.45 11.74 5.12
N GLN A 36 3.26 12.00 3.83
CA GLN A 36 1.93 12.25 3.26
C GLN A 36 1.01 11.04 3.44
N LEU A 37 1.52 9.83 3.17
CA LEU A 37 0.80 8.58 3.41
C LEU A 37 0.42 8.46 4.89
N TRP A 38 1.37 8.68 5.79
CA TRP A 38 1.15 8.63 7.23
C TRP A 38 0.07 9.61 7.68
N GLN A 39 0.13 10.86 7.22
CA GLN A 39 -0.85 11.89 7.57
C GLN A 39 -2.25 11.59 7.02
N ALA A 40 -2.32 10.99 5.82
CA ALA A 40 -3.57 10.58 5.19
C ALA A 40 -4.24 9.39 5.91
N LEU A 41 -3.50 8.63 6.73
CA LEU A 41 -4.08 7.52 7.46
C LEU A 41 -5.08 8.00 8.53
N PRO A 42 -6.27 7.37 8.61
CA PRO A 42 -7.23 7.62 9.67
C PRO A 42 -6.60 7.52 11.06
N ARG A 43 -7.03 8.39 11.98
CA ARG A 43 -6.46 8.50 13.34
C ARG A 43 -6.42 7.16 14.09
N ARG A 44 -7.41 6.27 13.87
CA ARG A 44 -7.42 4.92 14.44
C ARG A 44 -6.17 4.11 14.08
N TYR A 45 -5.75 4.18 12.82
CA TYR A 45 -4.59 3.44 12.34
C TYR A 45 -3.28 4.01 12.83
N ARG A 46 -3.24 5.32 13.13
CA ARG A 46 -2.04 6.01 13.64
C ARG A 46 -1.76 5.75 15.13
N ARG A 47 -2.80 5.40 15.91
CA ARG A 47 -2.69 5.27 17.38
C ARG A 47 -2.66 3.83 17.86
N HIS A 48 -3.34 2.91 17.18
CA HIS A 48 -3.62 1.57 17.71
C HIS A 48 -3.14 0.45 16.78
N CYS A 49 -2.07 0.69 16.00
CA CYS A 49 -1.54 -0.31 15.07
C CYS A 49 -0.02 -0.50 15.19
N TRP A 50 0.40 -1.73 14.93
CA TRP A 50 1.77 -2.11 14.63
C TRP A 50 2.04 -1.96 13.13
N TYR A 51 3.22 -1.45 12.75
CA TYR A 51 3.60 -1.24 11.35
C TYR A 51 4.71 -2.19 10.96
N PHE A 52 4.38 -3.15 10.10
CA PHE A 52 5.33 -4.09 9.51
C PHE A 52 5.82 -3.53 8.19
N THR A 53 7.11 -3.26 8.09
CA THR A 53 7.69 -2.65 6.89
C THR A 53 8.90 -3.42 6.43
N ASP A 54 9.31 -3.21 5.19
CA ASP A 54 10.67 -3.55 4.80
C ASP A 54 11.69 -2.67 5.56
N GLN A 55 12.97 -2.98 5.41
CA GLN A 55 14.07 -2.27 6.09
C GLN A 55 14.44 -0.93 5.41
N TRP A 56 13.52 -0.28 4.69
CA TRP A 56 13.82 0.99 4.07
C TRP A 56 14.02 2.10 5.12
N LYS A 57 15.15 2.80 5.01
CA LYS A 57 15.64 3.80 6.00
C LYS A 57 14.70 4.99 6.23
N ALA A 58 13.70 5.19 5.37
CA ALA A 58 12.70 6.24 5.54
C ALA A 58 11.67 5.91 6.64
N TYR A 59 11.35 4.62 6.87
CA TYR A 59 10.31 4.22 7.82
C TYR A 59 10.59 4.66 9.27
N PRO A 60 11.80 4.43 9.84
CA PRO A 60 12.09 4.85 11.22
C PRO A 60 11.99 6.37 11.45
N LYS A 61 12.07 7.17 10.38
CA LYS A 61 11.99 8.64 10.46
C LYS A 61 10.56 9.18 10.44
N VAL A 62 9.61 8.37 9.97
CA VAL A 62 8.20 8.77 9.84
C VAL A 62 7.31 8.04 10.84
N LEU A 63 7.59 6.77 11.09
CA LEU A 63 6.78 5.92 11.95
C LEU A 63 7.22 6.01 13.42
N PRO A 64 6.29 5.91 14.37
CA PRO A 64 6.64 5.86 15.80
C PRO A 64 7.51 4.65 16.11
N ARG A 65 8.67 4.87 16.73
CA ARG A 65 9.66 3.82 17.06
C ARG A 65 9.05 2.62 17.78
N TRP A 66 8.16 2.87 18.74
CA TRP A 66 7.53 1.81 19.53
C TRP A 66 6.63 0.90 18.69
N GLN A 67 5.93 1.44 17.68
CA GLN A 67 4.97 0.72 16.84
C GLN A 67 5.60 0.12 15.58
N HIS A 68 6.79 0.58 15.20
CA HIS A 68 7.50 0.11 14.01
C HIS A 68 8.13 -1.27 14.21
N ARG A 69 7.89 -2.18 13.26
CA ARG A 69 8.43 -3.54 13.19
C ARG A 69 9.10 -3.72 11.82
N PRO A 70 10.39 -3.34 11.67
CA PRO A 70 11.12 -3.62 10.45
C PRO A 70 11.31 -5.13 10.29
N CYS A 71 10.92 -5.66 9.15
CA CYS A 71 10.99 -7.09 8.84
C CYS A 71 12.08 -7.36 7.80
N PRO A 72 13.11 -8.13 8.16
CA PRO A 72 14.06 -8.65 7.20
C PRO A 72 13.41 -9.53 6.13
N LYS A 73 14.04 -9.55 4.95
CA LYS A 73 13.67 -10.48 3.88
C LYS A 73 13.75 -11.92 4.41
N GLY A 74 12.78 -12.75 4.02
CA GLY A 74 12.72 -14.15 4.43
C GLY A 74 11.86 -14.44 5.67
N GLN A 75 11.46 -13.43 6.45
CA GLN A 75 10.59 -13.65 7.63
C GLN A 75 9.09 -13.78 7.29
N GLY A 76 8.70 -13.57 6.03
CA GLY A 76 7.32 -13.71 5.56
C GLY A 76 6.33 -12.63 6.01
N GLN A 77 6.74 -11.70 6.89
CA GLN A 77 5.86 -10.69 7.49
C GLN A 77 5.37 -9.62 6.49
N THR A 78 6.08 -9.44 5.37
CA THR A 78 5.72 -8.52 4.27
C THR A 78 5.04 -9.23 3.09
N ASN A 79 4.82 -10.55 3.15
CA ASN A 79 4.28 -11.32 2.03
C ASN A 79 2.91 -10.82 1.56
N ILE A 80 2.07 -10.34 2.47
CA ILE A 80 0.73 -9.82 2.14
C ILE A 80 0.85 -8.60 1.21
N VAL A 81 1.65 -7.61 1.58
CA VAL A 81 1.80 -6.38 0.78
C VAL A 81 2.57 -6.65 -0.51
N GLU A 82 3.50 -7.61 -0.52
CA GLU A 82 4.19 -8.06 -1.72
C GLU A 82 3.25 -8.75 -2.72
N ALA A 83 2.37 -9.63 -2.24
CA ALA A 83 1.34 -10.28 -3.06
C ALA A 83 0.39 -9.23 -3.66
N ILE A 84 -0.04 -8.25 -2.88
CA ILE A 84 -0.89 -7.14 -3.36
C ILE A 84 -0.16 -6.34 -4.43
N ASN A 85 1.10 -5.98 -4.20
CA ASN A 85 1.92 -5.31 -5.20
C ASN A 85 2.05 -6.13 -6.49
N CYS A 86 2.12 -7.46 -6.39
CA CYS A 86 2.10 -8.34 -7.56
C CYS A 86 0.76 -8.25 -8.31
N SER A 87 -0.37 -8.42 -7.60
CA SER A 87 -1.71 -8.33 -8.17
C SER A 87 -1.99 -6.96 -8.82
N LEU A 88 -1.57 -5.87 -8.19
CA LEU A 88 -1.70 -4.52 -8.75
C LEU A 88 -0.91 -4.36 -10.04
N ARG A 89 0.31 -4.90 -10.14
CA ARG A 89 1.11 -4.85 -11.38
C ARG A 89 0.49 -5.66 -12.51
N GLN A 90 -0.10 -6.82 -12.20
CA GLN A 90 -0.80 -7.64 -13.19
C GLN A 90 -2.04 -6.92 -13.75
N ARG A 91 -2.77 -6.19 -12.91
CA ARG A 91 -3.99 -5.47 -13.29
C ARG A 91 -3.74 -4.05 -13.83
N CYS A 92 -2.60 -3.44 -13.53
CA CYS A 92 -2.27 -2.07 -13.89
C CYS A 92 -0.92 -1.98 -14.61
N GLY A 93 -0.96 -1.94 -15.94
CA GLY A 93 0.26 -1.79 -16.77
C GLY A 93 1.10 -0.56 -16.47
N VAL A 94 0.53 0.49 -15.85
CA VAL A 94 1.27 1.69 -15.40
C VAL A 94 2.34 1.35 -14.37
N LEU A 95 2.07 0.37 -13.50
CA LEU A 95 2.99 -0.09 -12.46
C LEU A 95 4.07 -1.04 -13.00
N VAL A 96 3.96 -1.46 -14.26
CA VAL A 96 4.92 -2.35 -14.91
C VAL A 96 6.06 -1.54 -15.51
N ARG A 97 7.30 -1.95 -15.22
CA ARG A 97 8.53 -1.23 -15.61
C ARG A 97 8.61 -0.97 -17.13
N ARG A 98 8.15 -1.93 -17.95
CA ARG A 98 8.19 -1.93 -19.42
C ARG A 98 6.80 -2.23 -20.00
N SER A 99 5.84 -1.32 -19.82
CA SER A 99 4.54 -1.40 -20.49
C SER A 99 4.47 -0.47 -21.71
N CYS A 100 3.77 -0.92 -22.75
CA CYS A 100 3.41 -0.10 -23.91
C CYS A 100 2.17 0.78 -23.65
N SER A 101 1.44 0.55 -22.55
CA SER A 101 0.23 1.29 -22.16
C SER A 101 0.52 2.35 -21.10
N ILE A 102 1.45 3.28 -21.39
CA ILE A 102 1.88 4.32 -20.45
C ILE A 102 1.55 5.72 -20.99
N SER A 103 0.92 6.55 -20.16
CA SER A 103 0.69 7.98 -20.45
C SER A 103 1.87 8.82 -19.92
N LYS A 104 2.05 10.03 -20.43
CA LYS A 104 3.00 11.00 -19.85
C LYS A 104 2.39 11.78 -18.67
N SER A 105 1.06 11.71 -18.47
CA SER A 105 0.35 12.45 -17.44
C SER A 105 0.33 11.70 -16.10
N LEU A 106 0.85 12.36 -15.04
CA LEU A 106 0.81 11.84 -13.68
C LEU A 106 -0.63 11.74 -13.14
N ALA A 107 -1.51 12.67 -13.55
CA ALA A 107 -2.92 12.62 -13.18
C ALA A 107 -3.59 11.35 -13.71
N MET A 108 -3.28 10.97 -14.96
CA MET A 108 -3.79 9.72 -15.55
C MET A 108 -3.25 8.47 -14.84
N HIS A 109 -1.98 8.48 -14.44
CA HIS A 109 -1.42 7.39 -13.63
C HIS A 109 -2.12 7.26 -12.28
N THR A 110 -2.34 8.39 -11.61
CA THR A 110 -3.03 8.46 -10.33
C THR A 110 -4.46 7.92 -10.45
N ALA A 111 -5.21 8.35 -11.48
CA ALA A 111 -6.56 7.87 -11.73
C ALA A 111 -6.62 6.35 -12.00
N ARG A 112 -5.74 5.83 -12.87
CA ARG A 112 -5.68 4.39 -13.18
C ARG A 112 -5.35 3.55 -11.94
N ILE A 113 -4.38 4.00 -11.14
CA ILE A 113 -4.01 3.31 -9.89
C ILE A 113 -5.17 3.34 -8.90
N LYS A 114 -5.83 4.49 -8.74
CA LYS A 114 -7.02 4.64 -7.90
C LYS A 114 -8.12 3.65 -8.28
N ILE A 115 -8.47 3.56 -9.57
CA ILE A 115 -9.51 2.64 -10.05
C ILE A 115 -9.16 1.19 -9.70
N VAL A 116 -7.91 0.78 -9.90
CA VAL A 116 -7.47 -0.60 -9.62
C VAL A 116 -7.48 -0.90 -8.13
N ILE A 117 -7.06 0.05 -7.28
CA ILE A 117 -7.10 -0.07 -5.83
C ILE A 117 -8.56 -0.13 -5.32
N ASP A 118 -9.43 0.72 -5.85
CA ASP A 118 -10.85 0.75 -5.47
C ASP A 118 -11.55 -0.55 -5.90
N ASN A 119 -11.22 -1.09 -7.07
CA ASN A 119 -11.71 -2.39 -7.51
C ASN A 119 -11.18 -3.52 -6.62
N TYR A 120 -9.89 -3.51 -6.29
CA TYR A 120 -9.29 -4.49 -5.38
C TYR A 120 -9.99 -4.52 -4.02
N ASN A 121 -10.14 -3.34 -3.40
CA ASN A 121 -10.83 -3.20 -2.12
C ASN A 121 -12.31 -3.62 -2.19
N ARG A 122 -13.01 -3.35 -3.29
CA ARG A 122 -14.39 -3.82 -3.49
C ARG A 122 -14.48 -5.34 -3.57
N ASN A 123 -13.58 -6.00 -4.31
CA ASN A 123 -13.57 -7.46 -4.40
C ASN A 123 -13.33 -8.10 -3.02
N ILE A 124 -12.41 -7.55 -2.22
CA ILE A 124 -12.24 -7.97 -0.82
C ILE A 124 -13.57 -7.86 -0.07
N ILE A 125 -14.24 -6.71 -0.13
CA ILE A 125 -15.51 -6.55 0.61
C ILE A 125 -16.53 -7.59 0.16
N LEU A 126 -16.67 -7.82 -1.15
CA LEU A 126 -17.61 -8.78 -1.71
C LEU A 126 -17.30 -10.22 -1.27
N ASP A 127 -16.04 -10.63 -1.31
CA ASP A 127 -15.58 -11.94 -0.85
C ASP A 127 -15.90 -12.15 0.64
N TYR A 128 -15.80 -11.11 1.46
CA TYR A 128 -16.12 -11.16 2.89
C TYR A 128 -17.64 -11.14 3.15
N THR A 129 -18.43 -10.38 2.37
CA THR A 129 -19.89 -10.37 2.50
C THR A 129 -20.52 -11.69 2.04
N ALA A 130 -19.91 -12.38 1.08
CA ALA A 130 -20.31 -13.73 0.69
C ALA A 130 -19.89 -14.79 1.72
N ALA A 131 -18.83 -14.53 2.50
CA ALA A 131 -18.27 -15.47 3.46
C ALA A 131 -18.87 -15.41 4.87
N GLU A 132 -19.45 -14.30 5.36
CA GLU A 132 -20.17 -14.25 6.65
C GLU A 132 -20.97 -12.93 6.83
N LEU A 133 -22.29 -13.04 7.07
CA LEU A 133 -23.20 -11.93 7.43
C LEU A 133 -23.23 -11.61 8.94
N ILE A 134 -22.47 -12.33 9.78
CA ILE A 134 -22.59 -12.25 11.25
C ILE A 134 -21.21 -12.48 11.89
N LYS A 135 -20.28 -11.53 11.80
CA LYS A 135 -19.15 -11.37 12.75
C LYS A 135 -18.34 -10.09 12.47
N HIS A 136 -18.34 -9.21 13.47
CA HIS A 136 -17.30 -8.22 13.76
C HIS A 136 -17.25 -6.89 12.97
N GLU A 137 -18.12 -5.98 13.37
CA GLU A 137 -17.82 -4.54 13.47
C GLU A 137 -16.82 -4.19 14.60
N ARG A 138 -16.29 -5.18 15.34
CA ARG A 138 -15.56 -4.94 16.60
C ARG A 138 -14.05 -5.24 16.64
N HIS A 139 -13.45 -5.75 15.57
CA HIS A 139 -11.98 -5.88 15.52
C HIS A 139 -11.35 -4.72 14.75
N ALA A 140 -10.99 -3.68 15.49
CA ALA A 140 -10.04 -2.68 15.03
C ALA A 140 -8.76 -3.40 14.62
N SER A 141 -8.34 -3.26 13.37
CA SER A 141 -7.14 -3.95 12.92
C SER A 141 -5.91 -3.37 13.59
N THR A 142 -5.18 -4.24 14.29
CA THR A 142 -4.02 -3.88 15.11
C THR A 142 -2.71 -3.87 14.31
N ALA A 143 -2.73 -4.16 13.00
CA ALA A 143 -1.51 -4.28 12.21
C ALA A 143 -1.68 -3.83 10.76
N LEU A 144 -0.74 -3.00 10.30
CA LEU A 144 -0.57 -2.62 8.90
C LEU A 144 0.75 -3.15 8.35
N SER A 145 0.74 -3.56 7.08
CA SER A 145 1.94 -3.77 6.28
C SER A 145 2.15 -2.57 5.36
N MET A 146 3.34 -1.99 5.34
CA MET A 146 3.69 -0.86 4.46
C MET A 146 4.86 -1.22 3.56
N ASN A 147 4.77 -0.80 2.30
CA ASN A 147 5.80 -1.03 1.29
C ASN A 147 5.78 0.10 0.25
N CYS A 148 6.93 0.45 -0.32
CA CYS A 148 7.05 1.39 -1.44
C CYS A 148 7.73 0.72 -2.65
N VAL A 149 7.05 0.72 -3.80
CA VAL A 149 7.47 0.04 -5.05
C VAL A 149 7.51 0.91 -6.29
#